data_AF-A0A1F9X8D2-F1
#
_entry.id   AF-A0A1F9X8D2-F1
#
_cell.length_a   1.000
_cell.length_b   1.000
_cell.length_c   1.000
_cell.angle_alpha   90.00
_cell.angle_beta   90.00
_cell.angle_gamma   90.00
#
_symmetry.space_group_name_H-M   'P 1'
#
loop_
_entity.id
_entity.type
_entity.pdbx_description
1 polymer ?
#
loop_
_entity_poly.entity_id
_entity_poly.type
_entity_poly.pdbx_seq_one_letter_code
_entity_poly.pdbx_strand_id
1 'polypeptide(L)'
;MATQQKIKITKILSLAVSVAGIVVITGWIFDIGVLKSTSPGWVSMKLSTAFTFLLSGISLYFIARAREGKPDLAQLALSTASLIIVLIMGTLFFSSLLGVHTGVEELFIKEKGSPAQSVIPGLPSVPTMFNFLLMAFSGILVVLNVENLQKKLPITGFIIGSIGALAVFGYVINAPLLYYYIKDINSAMACHTAILFVLMGAGLVCLSG
;
A
#
# COMPACT_ATOMS: atom_id res chain seq x y z
N MET A 1 0.59 -9.09 -28.83
CA MET A 1 1.89 -8.93 -28.12
C MET A 1 1.84 -7.88 -27.01
N ALA A 2 1.24 -6.70 -27.23
CA ALA A 2 1.18 -5.62 -26.22
C ALA A 2 0.52 -6.02 -24.88
N THR A 3 -0.60 -6.77 -24.89
CA THR A 3 -1.30 -7.17 -23.66
C THR A 3 -0.49 -8.14 -22.79
N GLN A 4 0.20 -9.10 -23.39
CA GLN A 4 1.06 -10.05 -22.67
C GLN A 4 2.28 -9.35 -22.05
N GLN A 5 2.84 -8.36 -22.75
CA GLN A 5 3.91 -7.53 -22.21
C GLN A 5 3.44 -6.70 -21.01
N LYS A 6 2.26 -6.06 -21.09
CA LYS A 6 1.66 -5.32 -19.98
C LYS A 6 1.45 -6.20 -18.75
N ILE A 7 0.89 -7.40 -18.93
CA ILE A 7 0.69 -8.37 -17.85
C ILE A 7 2.03 -8.76 -17.21
N LYS A 8 3.07 -9.03 -18.02
CA LYS A 8 4.41 -9.35 -17.52
C LYS A 8 5.01 -8.20 -16.69
N ILE A 9 4.87 -6.96 -17.16
CA ILE A 9 5.33 -5.77 -16.41
C ILE A 9 4.59 -5.66 -15.07
N THR A 10 3.26 -5.76 -15.07
CA THR A 10 2.49 -5.70 -13.83
C THR A 10 2.87 -6.81 -12.85
N LYS A 11 3.16 -8.03 -13.33
CA LYS A 11 3.66 -9.12 -12.49
C LYS A 11 5.01 -8.78 -11.85
N ILE A 12 5.94 -8.20 -12.61
CA ILE A 12 7.24 -7.78 -12.07
C ILE A 12 7.06 -6.70 -10.99
N LEU A 13 6.23 -5.69 -11.26
CA LEU A 13 5.91 -4.63 -10.30
C LEU A 13 5.26 -5.20 -9.02
N SER A 14 4.33 -6.15 -9.16
CA SER A 14 3.69 -6.80 -8.02
C SER A 14 4.68 -7.59 -7.15
N LEU A 15 5.65 -8.28 -7.78
CA LEU A 15 6.69 -9.01 -7.05
C LEU A 15 7.61 -8.05 -6.30
N ALA A 16 8.01 -6.94 -6.93
CA ALA A 16 8.82 -5.92 -6.27
C ALA A 16 8.10 -5.34 -5.03
N VAL A 17 6.80 -5.04 -5.14
CA VAL A 17 5.98 -4.56 -4.02
C VAL A 17 5.88 -5.59 -2.90
N SER A 18 5.61 -6.87 -3.24
CA SER A 18 5.54 -7.94 -2.24
C SER A 18 6.87 -8.18 -1.54
N VAL A 19 7.98 -8.21 -2.29
CA VAL A 19 9.33 -8.40 -1.74
C VAL A 19 9.70 -7.24 -0.80
N ALA A 20 9.41 -6.00 -1.19
CA ALA A 20 9.65 -4.85 -0.31
C ALA A 20 8.86 -4.96 1.01
N GLY A 21 7.61 -5.42 0.97
CA GLY A 21 6.83 -5.72 2.17
C GLY A 21 7.52 -6.77 3.06
N ILE A 22 8.00 -7.88 2.49
CA ILE A 22 8.71 -8.93 3.21
C ILE A 22 10.01 -8.42 3.85
N VAL A 23 10.78 -7.60 3.12
CA VAL A 23 12.02 -6.99 3.61
C VAL A 23 11.74 -6.12 4.85
N VAL A 24 10.70 -5.28 4.80
CA VAL A 24 10.35 -4.42 5.93
C VAL A 24 9.80 -5.25 7.11
N ILE A 25 8.97 -6.27 6.86
CA ILE A 25 8.50 -7.22 7.90
C ILE A 25 9.70 -7.86 8.61
N THR A 26 10.69 -8.32 7.84
CA THR A 26 11.94 -8.89 8.36
C THR A 26 12.68 -7.88 9.22
N GLY A 27 12.75 -6.62 8.77
CA GLY A 27 13.27 -5.50 9.55
C GLY A 27 12.60 -5.33 10.90
N TRP A 28 11.27 -5.46 10.96
CA TRP A 28 10.51 -5.42 12.20
C TRP A 28 10.78 -6.61 13.12
N ILE A 29 10.82 -7.84 12.59
CA ILE A 29 11.04 -9.06 13.38
C ILE A 29 12.44 -9.08 14.02
N PHE A 30 13.47 -8.71 13.26
CA PHE A 30 14.86 -8.72 13.73
C PHE A 30 15.34 -7.38 14.30
N ASP A 31 14.45 -6.40 14.40
CA ASP A 31 14.73 -5.03 14.85
C ASP A 31 15.86 -4.31 14.09
N ILE A 32 15.92 -4.52 12.77
CA ILE A 32 16.93 -3.92 11.88
C ILE A 32 16.40 -2.60 11.30
N GLY A 33 16.82 -1.47 11.87
CA GLY A 33 16.32 -0.13 11.50
C GLY A 33 16.46 0.24 10.02
N VAL A 34 17.56 -0.15 9.36
CA VAL A 34 17.83 0.13 7.93
C VAL A 34 16.83 -0.56 7.00
N LEU A 35 16.19 -1.64 7.44
CA LEU A 35 15.14 -2.31 6.67
C LEU A 35 13.76 -1.66 6.88
N LYS A 36 13.58 -0.86 7.93
CA LYS A 36 12.32 -0.16 8.25
C LYS A 36 12.27 1.25 7.65
N SER A 37 13.43 1.86 7.41
CA SER A 37 13.55 3.23 6.88
C SER A 37 14.70 3.34 5.90
N THR A 38 14.52 4.13 4.84
CA THR A 38 15.52 4.32 3.78
C THR A 38 16.71 5.19 4.21
N SER A 39 16.57 5.98 5.28
CA SER A 39 17.63 6.83 5.80
C SER A 39 17.49 7.00 7.31
N PRO A 40 18.60 7.09 8.08
CA PRO A 40 18.55 7.46 9.48
C PRO A 40 17.79 8.78 9.70
N GLY A 41 16.84 8.79 10.63
CA GLY A 41 16.00 9.96 10.92
C GLY A 41 14.81 10.17 9.99
N TRP A 42 14.67 9.39 8.90
CA TRP A 42 13.45 9.38 8.09
C TRP A 42 12.40 8.46 8.68
N VAL A 43 11.15 8.72 8.30
CA VAL A 43 9.97 7.98 8.72
C VAL A 43 10.10 6.50 8.37
N SER A 44 9.94 5.65 9.37
CA SER A 44 9.88 4.20 9.21
C SER A 44 8.52 3.77 8.64
N MET A 45 8.52 2.76 7.77
CA MET A 45 7.27 2.10 7.38
C MET A 45 6.77 1.24 8.54
N LYS A 46 5.48 1.41 8.88
CA LYS A 46 4.81 0.64 9.93
C LYS A 46 4.69 -0.82 9.51
N LEU A 47 4.68 -1.74 10.49
CA LEU A 47 4.55 -3.17 10.21
C LEU A 47 3.20 -3.51 9.54
N SER A 48 2.11 -2.86 9.95
CA SER A 48 0.80 -2.95 9.28
C SER A 48 0.90 -2.56 7.81
N THR A 49 1.61 -1.46 7.49
CA THR A 49 1.85 -1.00 6.12
C THR A 49 2.64 -2.02 5.30
N ALA A 50 3.70 -2.60 5.87
CA ALA A 50 4.51 -3.61 5.19
C ALA A 50 3.71 -4.89 4.88
N PHE A 51 2.93 -5.37 5.84
CA PHE A 51 2.04 -6.51 5.67
C PHE A 51 0.97 -6.25 4.61
N THR A 52 0.36 -5.06 4.62
CA THR A 52 -0.62 -4.69 3.61
C THR A 52 0.01 -4.49 2.23
N PHE A 53 1.27 -4.07 2.12
CA PHE A 53 1.99 -4.09 0.83
C PHE A 53 2.25 -5.49 0.31
N LEU A 54 2.62 -6.44 1.18
CA LEU A 54 2.73 -7.84 0.79
C LEU A 54 1.42 -8.36 0.17
N LEU A 55 0.29 -8.14 0.87
CA LEU A 55 -1.03 -8.50 0.38
C LEU A 55 -1.44 -7.74 -0.89
N SER A 56 -1.11 -6.46 -0.99
CA SER A 56 -1.42 -5.63 -2.15
C SER A 56 -0.65 -6.05 -3.40
N GLY A 57 0.62 -6.44 -3.24
CA GLY A 57 1.40 -7.04 -4.32
C GLY A 57 0.81 -8.38 -4.76
N ILE A 58 0.43 -9.25 -3.82
CA ILE A 58 -0.28 -10.50 -4.14
C ILE A 58 -1.58 -10.20 -4.91
N SER A 59 -2.38 -9.25 -4.45
CA SER A 59 -3.59 -8.80 -5.15
C SER A 59 -3.29 -8.33 -6.57
N LEU A 60 -2.30 -7.44 -6.75
CA LEU A 60 -1.94 -6.94 -8.08
C LEU A 60 -1.49 -8.06 -9.03
N TYR A 61 -0.73 -9.03 -8.53
CA TYR A 61 -0.33 -10.21 -9.29
C TYR A 61 -1.54 -11.03 -9.75
N PHE A 62 -2.51 -11.26 -8.87
CA PHE A 62 -3.71 -12.03 -9.18
C PHE A 62 -4.71 -11.27 -10.05
N ILE A 63 -4.78 -9.93 -9.97
CA ILE A 63 -5.50 -9.11 -10.96
C ILE A 63 -4.88 -9.32 -12.35
N ALA A 64 -3.54 -9.28 -12.46
CA ALA A 64 -2.86 -9.52 -13.73
C ALA A 64 -3.08 -10.95 -14.25
N ARG A 65 -3.10 -11.96 -13.36
CA ARG A 65 -3.36 -13.37 -13.70
C ARG A 65 -4.82 -13.63 -14.10
N ALA A 66 -5.79 -12.96 -13.48
CA ALA A 66 -7.20 -13.09 -13.86
C ALA A 66 -7.41 -12.71 -15.33
N ARG A 67 -6.63 -11.74 -15.84
CA ARG A 67 -6.64 -11.32 -17.25
C ARG A 67 -6.08 -12.37 -18.21
N GLU A 68 -5.34 -13.36 -17.71
CA GLU A 68 -4.84 -14.50 -18.50
C GLU A 68 -5.86 -15.65 -18.58
N GLY A 69 -7.09 -15.47 -18.07
CA GLY A 69 -8.14 -16.48 -18.14
C GLY A 69 -8.05 -17.58 -17.08
N LYS A 70 -7.42 -17.31 -15.92
CA LYS A 70 -7.32 -18.25 -14.79
C LYS A 70 -8.04 -17.69 -13.54
N PRO A 71 -9.39 -17.60 -13.53
CA PRO A 71 -10.13 -16.83 -12.54
C PRO A 71 -10.20 -17.48 -11.15
N ASP A 72 -10.30 -18.80 -11.02
CA ASP A 72 -10.67 -19.45 -9.75
C ASP A 72 -9.68 -19.17 -8.61
N LEU A 73 -8.38 -19.38 -8.86
CA LEU A 73 -7.34 -19.09 -7.86
C LEU A 73 -7.19 -17.58 -7.62
N ALA A 74 -7.44 -16.76 -8.64
CA ALA A 74 -7.39 -15.31 -8.52
C ALA A 74 -8.53 -14.79 -7.65
N GLN A 75 -9.73 -15.35 -7.78
CA GLN A 75 -10.89 -14.92 -7.01
C GLN A 75 -10.71 -15.18 -5.52
N LEU A 76 -10.21 -16.37 -5.14
CA LEU A 76 -9.91 -16.70 -3.75
C LEU A 76 -8.85 -15.74 -3.18
N ALA A 77 -7.70 -15.62 -3.85
CA ALA A 77 -6.61 -14.77 -3.39
C ALA A 77 -7.02 -13.29 -3.25
N LEU A 78 -7.76 -12.76 -4.23
CA LEU A 78 -8.24 -11.38 -4.21
C LEU A 78 -9.27 -11.13 -3.12
N SER A 79 -10.21 -12.05 -2.92
CA SER A 79 -11.25 -11.92 -1.90
C SER A 79 -10.62 -11.91 -0.50
N THR A 80 -9.74 -12.88 -0.22
CA THR A 80 -9.05 -12.99 1.08
C THR A 80 -8.15 -11.78 1.33
N ALA A 81 -7.31 -11.40 0.36
CA ALA A 81 -6.41 -10.27 0.52
C ALA A 81 -7.20 -8.96 0.69
N SER A 82 -8.23 -8.71 -0.13
CA SER A 82 -9.03 -7.49 -0.03
C SER A 82 -9.78 -7.40 1.31
N LEU A 83 -10.34 -8.51 1.80
CA LEU A 83 -10.99 -8.54 3.10
C LEU A 83 -10.02 -8.19 4.23
N ILE A 84 -8.83 -8.80 4.25
CA ILE A 84 -7.82 -8.51 5.28
C ILE A 84 -7.34 -7.06 5.20
N ILE A 85 -7.11 -6.53 3.99
CA ILE A 85 -6.73 -5.13 3.80
C ILE A 85 -7.82 -4.20 4.32
N VAL A 86 -9.09 -4.44 3.99
CA VAL A 86 -10.22 -3.62 4.47
C VAL A 86 -10.35 -3.69 5.99
N LEU A 87 -10.20 -4.86 6.61
CA LEU A 87 -10.30 -5.00 8.05
C LEU A 87 -9.17 -4.26 8.78
N ILE A 88 -7.92 -4.38 8.30
CA ILE A 88 -6.78 -3.71 8.94
C ILE A 88 -6.81 -2.20 8.66
N MET A 89 -6.80 -1.82 7.38
CA MET A 89 -6.67 -0.42 6.99
C MET A 89 -7.96 0.37 7.18
N GLY A 90 -9.13 -0.27 7.08
CA GLY A 90 -10.41 0.35 7.39
C GLY A 90 -10.51 0.68 8.88
N THR A 91 -10.18 -0.29 9.75
CA THR A 91 -10.15 -0.05 11.20
C THR A 91 -9.17 1.07 11.57
N LEU A 92 -7.95 1.05 11.05
CA LEU A 92 -6.95 2.11 11.29
C LEU A 92 -7.41 3.47 10.75
N PHE A 93 -8.07 3.49 9.59
CA PHE A 93 -8.60 4.72 8.98
C PHE A 93 -9.69 5.34 9.86
N PHE A 94 -10.64 4.54 10.34
CA PHE A 94 -11.67 5.03 11.28
C PHE A 94 -11.09 5.38 12.66
N SER A 95 -10.10 4.64 13.16
CA SER A 95 -9.28 4.99 14.33
C SER A 95 -8.79 6.44 14.21
N SER A 96 -8.19 6.77 13.08
CA SER A 96 -7.62 8.09 12.81
C SER A 96 -8.67 9.19 12.66
N LEU A 97 -9.83 8.88 12.05
CA LEU A 97 -10.89 9.88 11.86
C LEU A 97 -11.66 10.19 13.14
N LEU A 98 -11.89 9.16 13.97
CA LEU A 98 -12.68 9.27 15.21
C LEU A 98 -11.81 9.60 16.42
N GLY A 99 -10.48 9.54 16.28
CA GLY A 99 -9.55 9.73 17.39
C GLY A 99 -9.65 8.64 18.47
N VAL A 100 -10.09 7.44 18.09
CA VAL A 100 -10.27 6.30 19.01
C VAL A 100 -9.11 5.35 18.82
N HIS A 101 -8.52 4.86 19.93
CA HIS A 101 -7.51 3.81 19.87
C HIS A 101 -8.18 2.44 19.79
N THR A 102 -8.08 1.78 18.63
CA THR A 102 -8.72 0.47 18.39
C THR A 102 -7.85 -0.71 18.82
N GLY A 103 -6.55 -0.48 19.06
CA GLY A 103 -5.56 -1.50 19.38
C GLY A 103 -4.96 -2.16 18.13
N VAL A 104 -5.53 -1.91 16.94
CA VAL A 104 -4.98 -2.42 15.66
C VAL A 104 -3.63 -1.77 15.34
N GLU A 105 -3.39 -0.55 15.86
CA GLU A 105 -2.11 0.15 15.75
C GLU A 105 -0.95 -0.68 16.31
N GLU A 106 -1.22 -1.51 17.31
CA GLU A 106 -0.22 -2.32 18.02
C GLU A 106 -0.34 -3.83 17.75
N LEU A 107 -1.25 -4.25 16.85
CA LEU A 107 -1.64 -5.66 16.66
C LEU A 107 -0.47 -6.63 16.40
N PHE A 108 0.55 -6.17 15.67
CA PHE A 108 1.67 -7.02 15.26
C PHE A 108 2.88 -6.89 16.19
N ILE A 109 3.45 -5.68 16.27
CA ILE A 109 4.58 -5.35 17.13
C ILE A 109 4.38 -3.91 17.61
N LYS A 110 4.43 -3.72 18.94
CA LYS A 110 4.36 -2.39 19.54
C LYS A 110 5.61 -1.59 19.17
N GLU A 111 5.41 -0.47 18.47
CA GLU A 111 6.49 0.43 18.10
C GLU A 111 7.02 1.14 19.35
N LYS A 112 8.34 1.06 19.58
CA LYS A 112 9.00 1.64 20.76
C LYS A 112 9.54 3.03 20.45
N GLY A 113 9.49 3.92 21.44
CA GLY A 113 10.07 5.27 21.38
C GLY A 113 9.17 6.32 20.73
N SER A 114 9.76 7.46 20.37
CA SER A 114 9.09 8.55 19.64
C SER A 114 9.56 8.53 18.17
N PRO A 115 8.92 7.73 17.30
CA PRO A 115 9.31 7.63 15.90
C PRO A 115 9.23 8.98 15.19
N ALA A 116 10.22 9.27 14.33
CA ALA A 116 10.31 10.53 13.62
C ALA A 116 9.04 10.81 12.82
N GLN A 117 8.47 12.00 13.01
CA GLN A 117 7.28 12.49 12.29
C GLN A 117 6.08 11.53 12.34
N SER A 118 5.90 10.84 13.47
CA SER A 118 4.78 9.94 13.77
C SER A 118 3.96 10.53 14.90
N VAL A 119 2.64 10.66 14.71
CA VAL A 119 1.75 11.22 15.73
C VAL A 119 1.32 10.15 16.73
N ILE A 120 0.82 9.03 16.22
CA ILE A 120 0.46 7.85 17.01
C ILE A 120 1.37 6.70 16.57
N PRO A 121 2.10 6.03 17.50
CA PRO A 121 2.90 4.86 17.16
C PRO A 121 2.06 3.78 16.49
N GLY A 122 2.62 3.12 15.47
CA GLY A 122 1.92 2.07 14.71
C GLY A 122 0.86 2.55 13.71
N LEU A 123 0.42 3.81 13.78
CA LEU A 123 -0.62 4.36 12.89
C LEU A 123 0.00 4.89 11.58
N PRO A 124 -0.36 4.32 10.40
CA PRO A 124 0.05 4.87 9.10
C PRO A 124 -0.61 6.22 8.81
N SER A 125 -0.08 6.97 7.84
CA SER A 125 -0.71 8.22 7.40
C SER A 125 -2.08 7.98 6.77
N VAL A 126 -3.00 8.94 6.90
CA VAL A 126 -4.34 8.87 6.28
C VAL A 126 -4.27 8.53 4.78
N PRO A 127 -3.40 9.16 3.95
CA PRO A 127 -3.28 8.81 2.54
C PRO A 127 -2.73 7.40 2.29
N THR A 128 -1.89 6.88 3.19
CA THR A 128 -1.40 5.48 3.11
C THR A 128 -2.56 4.50 3.25
N MET A 129 -3.39 4.70 4.29
CA MET A 129 -4.56 3.84 4.54
C MET A 129 -5.57 3.93 3.39
N PHE A 130 -5.84 5.15 2.90
CA PHE A 130 -6.71 5.38 1.76
C PHE A 130 -6.24 4.67 0.48
N ASN A 131 -4.94 4.75 0.15
CA ASN A 131 -4.39 4.05 -1.01
C ASN A 131 -4.56 2.52 -0.92
N PHE A 132 -4.37 1.93 0.26
CA PHE A 132 -4.61 0.50 0.45
C PHE A 132 -6.08 0.13 0.32
N LEU A 133 -6.99 0.96 0.83
CA LEU A 133 -8.43 0.76 0.66
C LEU A 133 -8.83 0.82 -0.82
N LEU A 134 -8.24 1.74 -1.61
CA LEU A 134 -8.43 1.77 -3.07
C LEU A 134 -7.86 0.53 -3.78
N MET A 135 -6.74 -0.01 -3.29
CA MET A 135 -6.18 -1.26 -3.81
C MET A 135 -7.10 -2.45 -3.54
N ALA A 136 -7.63 -2.57 -2.31
CA ALA A 136 -8.62 -3.58 -1.95
C ALA A 136 -9.90 -3.42 -2.78
N PHE A 137 -10.36 -2.19 -2.97
CA PHE A 137 -11.50 -1.89 -3.83
C PHE A 137 -11.26 -2.37 -5.27
N SER A 138 -10.06 -2.16 -5.82
CA SER A 138 -9.68 -2.66 -7.15
C SER A 138 -9.74 -4.19 -7.23
N GLY A 139 -9.31 -4.90 -6.18
CA GLY A 139 -9.45 -6.36 -6.07
C GLY A 139 -10.92 -6.81 -6.02
N ILE A 140 -11.74 -6.14 -5.21
CA ILE A 140 -13.19 -6.41 -5.10
C ILE A 140 -13.90 -6.23 -6.44
N LEU A 141 -13.59 -5.16 -7.19
CA LEU A 141 -14.17 -4.95 -8.52
C LEU A 141 -13.92 -6.13 -9.46
N VAL A 142 -12.72 -6.73 -9.39
CA VAL A 142 -12.35 -7.90 -10.19
C VAL A 142 -13.10 -9.14 -9.73
N VAL A 143 -13.18 -9.38 -8.41
CA VAL A 143 -13.91 -10.52 -7.83
C VAL A 143 -15.40 -10.48 -8.20
N LEU A 144 -16.01 -9.30 -8.17
CA LEU A 144 -17.41 -9.08 -8.52
C LEU A 144 -17.67 -9.05 -10.03
N ASN A 145 -16.64 -9.25 -10.87
CA ASN A 145 -16.72 -9.19 -12.33
C ASN A 145 -17.44 -7.93 -12.84
N VAL A 146 -17.15 -6.78 -12.22
CA VAL A 146 -17.84 -5.53 -12.52
C VAL A 146 -17.62 -5.12 -13.98
N GLU A 147 -18.67 -4.65 -14.64
CA GLU A 147 -18.54 -4.13 -16.01
C GLU A 147 -17.56 -2.95 -16.08
N ASN A 148 -16.91 -2.81 -17.25
CA ASN A 148 -15.96 -1.73 -17.53
C ASN A 148 -14.72 -1.74 -16.61
N LEU A 149 -14.30 -2.89 -16.08
CA LEU A 149 -13.06 -3.04 -15.29
C LEU A 149 -11.83 -2.40 -15.94
N GLN A 150 -11.69 -2.53 -17.27
CA GLN A 150 -10.59 -1.94 -18.03
C GLN A 150 -10.52 -0.41 -17.93
N LYS A 151 -11.65 0.26 -17.65
CA LYS A 151 -11.74 1.71 -17.44
C LYS A 151 -11.60 2.09 -15.96
N LYS A 152 -12.01 1.22 -15.03
CA LYS A 152 -11.99 1.49 -13.57
C LYS A 152 -10.61 1.29 -12.94
N LEU A 153 -9.90 0.21 -13.28
CA LEU A 153 -8.55 -0.07 -12.77
C LEU A 153 -7.50 1.02 -13.04
N PRO A 154 -7.43 1.67 -14.23
CA PRO A 154 -6.49 2.78 -14.41
C PRO A 154 -6.84 3.99 -13.57
N ILE A 155 -8.12 4.25 -13.30
CA ILE A 155 -8.52 5.40 -12.48
C ILE A 155 -8.04 5.20 -11.05
N THR A 156 -8.29 4.02 -10.46
CA THR A 156 -7.78 3.70 -9.12
C THR A 156 -6.27 3.69 -9.09
N GLY A 157 -5.62 3.12 -10.11
CA GLY A 157 -4.16 3.13 -10.26
C GLY A 157 -3.56 4.52 -10.35
N PHE A 158 -4.18 5.42 -11.12
CA PHE A 158 -3.74 6.79 -11.27
C PHE A 158 -3.83 7.58 -9.96
N ILE A 159 -4.94 7.41 -9.20
CA ILE A 159 -5.11 8.05 -7.89
C ILE A 159 -4.03 7.55 -6.91
N ILE A 160 -3.88 6.22 -6.78
CA ILE A 160 -2.87 5.61 -5.90
C ILE A 160 -1.47 6.11 -6.25
N GLY A 161 -1.12 6.06 -7.53
CA GLY A 161 0.19 6.47 -8.02
C GLY A 161 0.45 7.96 -7.83
N SER A 162 -0.55 8.82 -8.03
CA SER A 162 -0.42 10.28 -7.87
C SER A 162 -0.20 10.68 -6.41
N ILE A 163 -0.90 10.03 -5.47
CA ILE A 163 -0.68 10.22 -4.03
C ILE A 163 0.76 9.82 -3.65
N GLY A 164 1.23 8.67 -4.15
CA GLY A 164 2.62 8.26 -3.97
C GLY A 164 3.62 9.23 -4.59
N ALA A 165 3.38 9.68 -5.82
CA ALA A 165 4.26 10.58 -6.55
C ALA A 165 4.38 11.95 -5.86
N LEU A 166 3.29 12.49 -5.32
CA LEU A 166 3.30 13.72 -4.55
C LEU A 166 4.16 13.60 -3.29
N ALA A 167 4.06 12.48 -2.56
CA ALA A 167 4.90 12.23 -1.40
C ALA A 167 6.38 12.06 -1.78
N VAL A 168 6.70 11.34 -2.87
CA VAL A 168 8.08 11.25 -3.39
C VAL A 168 8.62 12.65 -3.70
N PHE A 169 7.85 13.48 -4.40
CA PHE A 169 8.23 14.86 -4.68
C PHE A 169 8.46 15.66 -3.40
N GLY A 170 7.60 15.48 -2.39
CA GLY A 170 7.77 16.05 -1.05
C GLY A 170 9.10 15.69 -0.38
N TYR A 171 9.56 14.44 -0.50
CA TYR A 171 10.88 14.04 -0.01
C TYR A 171 12.03 14.70 -0.78
N VAL A 172 11.90 14.84 -2.12
CA VAL A 172 12.94 15.46 -2.97
C VAL A 172 13.17 16.92 -2.59
N ILE A 173 12.09 17.68 -2.37
CA ILE A 173 12.17 19.10 -2.01
C ILE A 173 12.20 19.34 -0.48
N ASN A 174 12.23 18.27 0.32
CA ASN A 174 12.19 18.31 1.78
C ASN A 174 11.02 19.14 2.34
N ALA A 175 9.81 18.92 1.82
CA ALA A 175 8.58 19.58 2.25
C ALA A 175 7.65 18.60 2.99
N PRO A 176 7.63 18.61 4.33
CA PRO A 176 6.87 17.65 5.13
C PRO A 176 5.38 17.54 4.83
N LEU A 177 4.76 18.67 4.47
CA LEU A 177 3.35 18.70 4.11
C LEU A 177 3.04 17.84 2.87
N LEU A 178 3.97 17.73 1.92
CA LEU A 178 3.76 16.98 0.67
C LEU A 178 3.91 15.47 0.85
N TYR A 179 4.68 15.02 1.85
CA TYR A 179 4.62 13.64 2.34
C TYR A 179 3.67 13.48 3.53
N TYR A 180 2.71 14.41 3.63
CA TYR A 180 1.51 14.36 4.47
C TYR A 180 1.74 14.53 5.97
N TYR A 181 2.91 14.98 6.39
CA TYR A 181 3.14 15.26 7.80
C TYR A 181 2.40 16.52 8.24
N ILE A 182 1.50 16.38 9.22
CA ILE A 182 0.89 17.49 9.94
C ILE A 182 1.02 17.19 11.42
N LYS A 183 1.76 18.06 12.13
CA LYS A 183 2.06 17.87 13.56
C LYS A 183 0.75 17.64 14.34
N ASP A 184 0.76 16.64 15.20
CA ASP A 184 -0.36 16.26 16.09
C ASP A 184 -1.66 15.82 15.39
N ILE A 185 -1.69 15.79 14.05
CA ILE A 185 -2.89 15.46 13.25
C ILE A 185 -2.67 14.24 12.36
N ASN A 186 -1.55 14.17 11.63
CA ASN A 186 -1.29 13.08 10.70
C ASN A 186 0.20 12.70 10.65
N SER A 187 0.47 11.41 10.81
CA SER A 187 1.80 10.84 10.60
C SER A 187 2.26 11.04 9.16
N ALA A 188 3.56 11.21 8.97
CA ALA A 188 4.16 11.27 7.64
C ALA A 188 4.05 9.92 6.91
N MET A 189 3.96 9.95 5.57
CA MET A 189 4.15 8.77 4.74
C MET A 189 5.65 8.49 4.58
N ALA A 190 6.10 7.24 4.78
CA ALA A 190 7.50 6.87 4.55
C ALA A 190 7.89 6.99 3.06
N CYS A 191 9.15 7.35 2.77
CA CYS A 191 9.61 7.56 1.39
C CYS A 191 9.46 6.31 0.52
N HIS A 192 9.91 5.15 1.01
CA HIS A 192 9.77 3.90 0.28
C HIS A 192 8.30 3.46 0.16
N THR A 193 7.43 3.74 1.15
CA THR A 193 5.97 3.58 1.00
C THR A 193 5.44 4.36 -0.20
N ALA A 194 5.86 5.61 -0.37
CA ALA A 194 5.45 6.46 -1.49
C ALA A 194 5.89 5.87 -2.85
N ILE A 195 7.15 5.40 -2.94
CA ILE A 195 7.67 4.72 -4.13
C ILE A 195 6.86 3.46 -4.45
N LEU A 196 6.56 2.63 -3.45
CA LEU A 196 5.76 1.41 -3.65
C LEU A 196 4.33 1.72 -4.14
N PHE A 197 3.72 2.81 -3.68
CA PHE A 197 2.43 3.26 -4.21
C PHE A 197 2.53 3.72 -5.67
N VAL A 198 3.61 4.38 -6.08
CA VAL A 198 3.85 4.71 -7.49
C VAL A 198 3.93 3.43 -8.33
N LEU A 199 4.70 2.42 -7.89
CA LEU A 199 4.83 1.15 -8.60
C LEU A 199 3.48 0.39 -8.69
N MET A 200 2.73 0.37 -7.60
CA MET A 200 1.42 -0.29 -7.55
C MET A 200 0.40 0.42 -8.45
N GLY A 201 0.36 1.74 -8.42
CA GLY A 201 -0.48 2.56 -9.29
C GLY A 201 -0.14 2.36 -10.77
N ALA A 202 1.15 2.38 -11.11
CA ALA A 202 1.63 2.08 -12.46
C ALA A 202 1.23 0.67 -12.93
N GLY A 203 1.29 -0.33 -12.04
CA GLY A 203 0.86 -1.69 -12.33
C GLY A 203 -0.62 -1.80 -12.69
N LEU A 204 -1.49 -1.10 -11.97
CA LEU A 204 -2.94 -1.04 -12.25
C LEU A 204 -3.24 -0.29 -13.57
N VAL A 205 -2.55 0.83 -13.82
CA VAL A 205 -2.68 1.58 -15.08
C VAL A 205 -2.19 0.76 -16.26
N CYS A 206 -1.10 -0.01 -16.13
CA CYS A 206 -0.61 -0.88 -17.20
C CYS A 206 -1.64 -1.94 -17.61
N LEU A 207 -2.51 -2.37 -16.69
CA LEU A 207 -3.60 -3.31 -16.96
C LEU A 207 -4.82 -2.66 -17.63
N SER A 208 -4.80 -1.40 -18.05
CA SER A 208 -6.00 -0.77 -18.63
C SER A 208 -6.10 -0.79 -20.15
N GLY A 209 -5.19 -1.48 -20.84
CA GLY A 209 -5.32 -1.69 -22.28
C GLY A 209 -4.68 -2.97 -22.75
#